data_AF-A0AAW9BNX4-F1
#
_entry.id   AF-A0AAW9BNX4-F1
#
_cell.length_a   1.000
_cell.length_b   1.000
_cell.length_c   1.000
_cell.angle_alpha   90.00
_cell.angle_beta   90.00
_cell.angle_gamma   90.00
#
_symmetry.space_group_name_H-M   'P 1'
#
loop_
_entity.id
_entity.type
_entity.pdbx_description
1 polymer ?
#
loop_
_entity_poly.entity_id
_entity_poly.type
_entity_poly.pdbx_seq_one_letter_code
_entity_poly.pdbx_strand_id
1 'polypeptide(L)'
;DWALRQVVETYSNRFARMSDIYLRERAQDIRELGQRLLYFLHNSEQENAAIDRPIILVANELTATLLASVPKEHLLAVVSLEGGANSHAAILSRALGVPAVMGANINTDVVNGKLGIVDGYTGEIFLEPNRQLLREYRSLVSEESELFAMVNKDLALPAVTLDNQHIEVMLNAGLSADSNSAINTGVDGVGLYRTEIAFLLQHHFPSEDEQYHQYRAILNSYSSQRVVMRTLD
;
A
#
# COMPACT_ATOMS: atom_id res chain seq x y z
N ASP A 1 27.14 -16.31 -8.77
CA ASP A 1 25.94 -17.14 -8.55
C ASP A 1 26.16 -18.37 -7.70
N TRP A 2 26.93 -19.35 -8.19
CA TRP A 2 27.10 -20.64 -7.52
C TRP A 2 27.64 -20.52 -6.09
N ALA A 3 28.68 -19.70 -5.89
CA ALA A 3 29.27 -19.48 -4.58
C ALA A 3 28.27 -18.82 -3.60
N LEU A 4 27.51 -17.83 -4.05
CA LEU A 4 26.49 -17.17 -3.24
C LEU A 4 25.39 -18.15 -2.82
N ARG A 5 24.87 -18.93 -3.78
CA ARG A 5 23.84 -19.93 -3.53
C ARG A 5 24.29 -20.96 -2.49
N GLN A 6 25.51 -21.49 -2.62
CA GLN A 6 26.09 -22.42 -1.66
C GLN A 6 26.14 -21.85 -0.24
N VAL A 7 26.59 -20.60 -0.10
CA VAL A 7 26.68 -19.93 1.20
C VAL A 7 25.28 -19.70 1.79
N VAL A 8 24.36 -19.14 1.01
CA VAL A 8 22.98 -18.85 1.43
C VAL A 8 22.26 -20.11 1.88
N GLU A 9 22.31 -21.19 1.08
CA GLU A 9 21.70 -22.48 1.42
C GLU A 9 22.33 -23.08 2.69
N THR A 10 23.65 -22.97 2.85
CA THR A 10 24.34 -23.48 4.05
C THR A 10 23.87 -22.76 5.31
N TYR A 11 23.82 -21.43 5.30
CA TYR A 11 23.38 -20.66 6.45
C TYR A 11 21.87 -20.81 6.69
N SER A 12 21.02 -20.74 5.67
CA SER A 12 19.57 -20.91 5.84
C SER A 12 19.25 -22.29 6.43
N ASN A 13 19.89 -23.36 5.95
CA ASN A 13 19.70 -24.70 6.49
C ASN A 13 20.18 -24.83 7.93
N ARG A 14 21.24 -24.11 8.32
CA ARG A 14 21.73 -24.09 9.70
C ARG A 14 20.73 -23.40 10.64
N PHE A 15 20.17 -22.25 10.25
CA PHE A 15 19.16 -21.53 11.02
C PHE A 15 17.83 -22.30 11.08
N ALA A 16 17.42 -22.94 9.98
CA ALA A 16 16.20 -23.75 9.93
C ALA A 16 16.21 -24.98 10.87
N ARG A 17 17.41 -25.46 11.25
CA ARG A 17 17.60 -26.60 12.17
C ARG A 17 17.73 -26.18 13.64
N MET A 18 17.66 -24.90 13.96
CA MET A 18 17.74 -24.42 15.34
C MET A 18 16.42 -24.68 16.07
N SER A 19 16.50 -24.97 17.37
CA SER A 19 15.33 -25.21 18.23
C SER A 19 14.53 -23.93 18.48
N ASP A 20 15.23 -22.79 18.57
CA ASP A 20 14.63 -21.47 18.75
C ASP A 20 13.77 -21.08 17.52
N ILE A 21 12.54 -20.63 17.77
CA ILE A 21 11.57 -20.25 16.73
C ILE A 21 12.03 -18.97 16.02
N TYR A 22 12.52 -17.97 16.76
CA TYR A 22 13.01 -16.71 16.22
C TYR A 22 14.23 -16.92 15.31
N LEU A 23 15.14 -17.81 15.70
CA LEU A 23 16.28 -18.17 14.85
C LEU A 23 15.87 -18.99 13.61
N ARG A 24 14.78 -19.75 13.67
CA ARG A 24 14.25 -20.44 12.49
C ARG A 24 13.65 -19.45 11.48
N GLU A 25 12.98 -18.41 11.94
CA GLU A 25 12.42 -17.36 11.08
C GLU A 25 13.54 -16.63 10.29
N ARG A 26 14.69 -16.39 10.93
CA ARG A 26 15.90 -15.84 10.28
C ARG A 26 16.41 -16.65 9.08
N ALA A 27 16.04 -17.93 8.96
CA ALA A 27 16.40 -18.74 7.79
C ALA A 27 15.71 -18.28 6.51
N GLN A 28 14.53 -17.66 6.62
CA GLN A 28 13.82 -17.08 5.49
C GLN A 28 14.48 -15.76 5.07
N ASP A 29 14.80 -14.89 6.03
CA ASP A 29 15.50 -13.63 5.80
C ASP A 29 16.82 -13.84 5.04
N ILE A 30 17.60 -14.86 5.41
CA ILE A 30 18.86 -15.20 4.73
C ILE A 30 18.63 -15.62 3.27
N ARG A 31 17.54 -16.34 3.00
CA ARG A 31 17.17 -16.73 1.63
C ARG A 31 16.75 -15.53 0.81
N GLU A 32 15.92 -14.65 1.34
CA GLU A 32 15.53 -13.40 0.68
C GLU A 32 16.73 -12.50 0.41
N LEU A 33 17.62 -12.33 1.39
CA LEU A 33 18.84 -11.54 1.22
C LEU A 33 19.75 -12.15 0.15
N GLY A 34 19.85 -13.48 0.12
CA GLY A 34 20.58 -14.22 -0.91
C GLY A 34 20.00 -14.01 -2.31
N GLN A 35 18.68 -14.08 -2.46
CA GLN A 35 17.99 -13.80 -3.72
C GLN A 35 18.18 -12.35 -4.17
N ARG A 36 18.08 -11.40 -3.24
CA ARG A 36 18.30 -9.98 -3.51
C ARG A 36 19.74 -9.69 -3.93
N LEU A 37 20.72 -10.35 -3.32
CA LEU A 37 22.13 -10.21 -3.69
C LEU A 37 22.43 -10.86 -5.05
N LEU A 38 21.82 -12.01 -5.34
CA LEU A 38 21.86 -12.63 -6.68
C LEU A 38 21.24 -11.70 -7.74
N TYR A 39 20.10 -11.08 -7.42
CA TYR A 39 19.45 -10.11 -8.28
C TYR A 39 20.36 -8.92 -8.56
N PHE A 40 20.98 -8.31 -7.56
CA PHE A 40 21.89 -7.18 -7.77
C PHE A 40 23.21 -7.55 -8.47
N LEU A 41 23.73 -8.77 -8.27
CA LEU A 41 24.91 -9.25 -9.00
C LEU A 41 24.64 -9.37 -10.51
N HIS A 42 23.44 -9.82 -10.88
CA HIS A 42 23.02 -9.93 -12.29
C HIS A 42 22.51 -8.63 -12.89
N ASN A 43 21.84 -7.80 -12.09
CA ASN A 43 21.19 -6.58 -12.55
C ASN A 43 21.94 -5.33 -12.08
N SER A 44 23.26 -5.43 -11.90
CA SER A 44 24.14 -4.33 -11.47
C SER A 44 24.14 -3.11 -12.41
N GLU A 45 23.59 -3.26 -13.63
CA GLU A 45 23.38 -2.18 -14.60
C GLU A 45 21.92 -1.73 -14.78
N GLN A 46 20.97 -2.21 -13.96
CA GLN A 46 19.70 -1.50 -13.86
C GLN A 46 19.93 -0.31 -12.93
N GLU A 47 20.30 0.83 -13.53
CA GLU A 47 19.94 2.12 -12.96
C GLU A 47 18.50 1.98 -12.46
N ASN A 48 18.28 2.22 -11.16
CA ASN A 48 16.94 2.47 -10.66
C ASN A 48 16.47 3.74 -11.37
N ALA A 49 16.00 3.58 -12.61
CA ALA A 49 15.48 4.66 -13.41
C ALA A 49 14.36 5.24 -12.55
N ALA A 50 14.55 6.48 -12.13
CA ALA A 50 13.56 7.17 -11.33
C ALA A 50 12.23 7.05 -12.08
N ILE A 51 11.21 6.51 -11.42
CA ILE A 51 9.88 6.41 -12.01
C ILE A 51 9.38 7.85 -12.09
N ASP A 52 9.42 8.42 -13.29
CA ASP A 52 9.13 9.81 -13.60
C ASP A 52 7.80 9.98 -14.36
N ARG A 53 7.08 8.88 -14.57
CA ARG A 53 5.82 8.82 -15.28
C ARG A 53 4.80 7.95 -14.53
N PRO A 54 3.50 8.19 -14.72
CA PRO A 54 2.47 7.33 -14.16
C PRO A 54 2.58 5.88 -14.66
N ILE A 55 2.52 4.92 -13.74
CA ILE A 55 2.65 3.48 -14.02
C ILE A 55 1.56 2.66 -13.32
N ILE A 56 1.32 1.46 -13.85
CA ILE A 56 0.63 0.37 -13.17
C ILE A 56 1.71 -0.61 -12.72
N LEU A 57 1.81 -0.85 -11.40
CA LEU A 57 2.80 -1.76 -10.84
C LEU A 57 2.25 -3.19 -10.86
N VAL A 58 2.94 -4.10 -11.55
CA VAL A 58 2.59 -5.53 -11.60
C VAL A 58 3.70 -6.33 -10.94
N ALA A 59 3.37 -7.18 -9.97
CA ALA A 59 4.32 -8.00 -9.24
C ALA A 59 3.76 -9.41 -8.98
N ASN A 60 4.65 -10.40 -8.80
CA ASN A 60 4.23 -11.73 -8.37
C ASN A 60 3.60 -11.66 -6.98
N GLU A 61 4.31 -11.04 -6.04
CA GLU A 61 3.82 -10.74 -4.70
C GLU A 61 4.03 -9.25 -4.41
N LEU A 62 2.95 -8.56 -4.06
CA LEU A 62 3.02 -7.17 -3.66
C LEU A 62 3.47 -7.08 -2.19
N THR A 63 4.56 -6.35 -1.94
CA THR A 63 5.11 -6.10 -0.59
C THR A 63 5.06 -4.62 -0.24
N ALA A 64 5.07 -4.31 1.06
CA ALA A 64 5.10 -2.93 1.54
C ALA A 64 6.30 -2.14 1.00
N THR A 65 7.47 -2.77 0.94
CA THR A 65 8.70 -2.19 0.39
C THR A 65 8.54 -1.79 -1.08
N LEU A 66 7.85 -2.61 -1.88
CA LEU A 66 7.64 -2.34 -3.30
C LEU A 66 6.63 -1.20 -3.52
N LEU A 67 5.59 -1.13 -2.68
CA LEU A 67 4.66 0.01 -2.67
C LEU A 67 5.38 1.32 -2.31
N ALA A 68 6.26 1.28 -1.30
CA ALA A 68 7.02 2.44 -0.85
C ALA A 68 8.11 2.88 -1.83
N SER A 69 8.57 2.01 -2.73
CA SER A 69 9.61 2.35 -3.70
C SER A 69 9.09 3.15 -4.90
N VAL A 70 7.77 3.25 -5.08
CA VAL A 70 7.14 4.02 -6.16
C VAL A 70 6.57 5.33 -5.58
N PRO A 71 6.90 6.50 -6.15
CA PRO A 71 6.26 7.75 -5.76
C PRO A 71 4.73 7.66 -5.90
N LYS A 72 3.98 8.06 -4.87
CA LYS A 72 2.52 7.97 -4.84
C LYS A 72 1.86 8.65 -6.05
N GLU A 73 2.42 9.78 -6.48
CA GLU A 73 1.95 10.58 -7.62
C GLU A 73 2.04 9.84 -8.97
N HIS A 74 2.94 8.85 -9.05
CA HIS A 74 3.18 8.06 -10.25
C HIS A 74 2.59 6.65 -10.16
N LEU A 75 2.00 6.25 -9.04
CA LEU A 75 1.40 4.93 -8.88
C LEU A 75 -0.11 4.97 -9.18
N LEU A 76 -0.49 4.58 -10.40
CA LEU A 76 -1.89 4.61 -10.85
C LEU A 76 -2.70 3.43 -10.32
N ALA A 77 -2.09 2.24 -10.26
CA ALA A 77 -2.72 1.02 -9.78
C ALA A 77 -1.66 -0.03 -9.43
N VAL A 78 -2.07 -1.05 -8.68
CA VAL A 78 -1.23 -2.20 -8.34
C VAL A 78 -1.93 -3.51 -8.68
N VAL A 79 -1.16 -4.48 -9.18
CA VAL A 79 -1.60 -5.81 -9.53
C VAL A 79 -0.64 -6.82 -8.91
N SER A 80 -1.17 -7.75 -8.14
CA SER A 80 -0.44 -8.87 -7.55
C SER A 80 -0.97 -10.19 -8.09
N LEU A 81 -0.10 -11.08 -8.55
CA LEU A 81 -0.49 -12.43 -8.98
C LEU A 81 -0.85 -13.31 -7.78
N GLU A 82 -0.17 -13.10 -6.66
CA GLU A 82 -0.38 -13.81 -5.40
C GLU A 82 -1.01 -12.89 -4.34
N GLY A 83 -1.52 -13.49 -3.27
CA GLY A 83 -2.18 -12.80 -2.17
C GLY A 83 -3.69 -12.62 -2.35
N GLY A 84 -4.35 -12.26 -1.26
CA GLY A 84 -5.81 -12.04 -1.23
C GLY A 84 -6.17 -10.58 -0.95
N ALA A 85 -7.46 -10.26 -1.07
CA ALA A 85 -7.99 -8.92 -0.81
C ALA A 85 -7.75 -8.40 0.63
N ASN A 86 -7.42 -9.30 1.56
CA ASN A 86 -7.11 -8.99 2.96
C ASN A 86 -5.61 -9.03 3.27
N SER A 87 -4.74 -9.20 2.27
CA SER A 87 -3.30 -9.14 2.49
C SER A 87 -2.87 -7.75 2.98
N HIS A 88 -1.76 -7.70 3.73
CA HIS A 88 -1.21 -6.44 4.21
C HIS A 88 -0.99 -5.45 3.06
N ALA A 89 -0.45 -5.91 1.94
CA ALA A 89 -0.24 -5.06 0.76
C ALA A 89 -1.55 -4.56 0.13
N ALA A 90 -2.62 -5.36 0.13
CA ALA A 90 -3.94 -4.92 -0.33
C ALA A 90 -4.55 -3.85 0.57
N ILE A 91 -4.38 -4.00 1.89
CA ILE A 91 -4.83 -3.00 2.87
C ILE A 91 -4.06 -1.69 2.69
N LEU A 92 -2.73 -1.76 2.51
CA LEU A 92 -1.87 -0.60 2.28
C LEU A 92 -2.26 0.14 0.99
N SER A 93 -2.49 -0.59 -0.10
CA SER A 93 -2.88 0.01 -1.39
C SER A 93 -4.21 0.77 -1.28
N ARG A 94 -5.20 0.19 -0.58
CA ARG A 94 -6.45 0.89 -0.27
C ARG A 94 -6.24 2.15 0.58
N ALA A 95 -5.37 2.08 1.59
CA ALA A 95 -5.06 3.24 2.43
C ALA A 95 -4.38 4.36 1.63
N LEU A 96 -3.64 4.02 0.57
CA LEU A 96 -3.03 4.99 -0.36
C LEU A 96 -4.04 5.57 -1.37
N GLY A 97 -5.25 5.01 -1.46
CA GLY A 97 -6.26 5.39 -2.45
C GLY A 97 -5.93 4.88 -3.87
N VAL A 98 -5.13 3.81 -3.97
CA VAL A 98 -4.67 3.25 -5.24
C VAL A 98 -5.49 1.99 -5.55
N PRO A 99 -6.12 1.89 -6.75
CA PRO A 99 -6.78 0.68 -7.21
C PRO A 99 -5.85 -0.54 -7.13
N ALA A 100 -6.36 -1.65 -6.57
CA ALA A 100 -5.56 -2.84 -6.31
C ALA A 100 -6.30 -4.12 -6.71
N VAL A 101 -5.66 -4.95 -7.53
CA VAL A 101 -6.15 -6.29 -7.90
C VAL A 101 -5.16 -7.34 -7.38
N MET A 102 -5.66 -8.31 -6.62
CA MET A 102 -4.87 -9.38 -6.00
C MET A 102 -5.30 -10.72 -6.57
N GLY A 103 -4.39 -11.68 -6.68
CA GLY A 103 -4.70 -12.99 -7.27
C GLY A 103 -4.88 -12.94 -8.79
N ALA A 104 -4.29 -11.96 -9.47
CA ALA A 104 -4.47 -11.75 -10.90
C ALA A 104 -3.79 -12.86 -11.70
N ASN A 105 -4.50 -13.44 -12.67
CA ASN A 105 -3.90 -14.41 -13.60
C ASN A 105 -3.39 -13.68 -14.86
N ILE A 106 -2.22 -13.04 -14.74
CA ILE A 106 -1.60 -12.27 -15.82
C ILE A 106 -0.15 -12.70 -16.03
N ASN A 107 0.30 -12.77 -17.29
CA ASN A 107 1.68 -13.12 -17.59
C ASN A 107 2.58 -11.86 -17.44
N THR A 108 3.44 -11.86 -16.43
CA THR A 108 4.33 -10.74 -16.10
C THR A 108 5.40 -10.47 -17.15
N ASP A 109 5.77 -11.47 -17.96
CA ASP A 109 6.81 -11.32 -18.98
C ASP A 109 6.39 -10.41 -20.15
N VAL A 110 5.07 -10.27 -20.36
CA VAL A 110 4.52 -9.57 -21.53
C VAL A 110 3.82 -8.26 -21.20
N VAL A 111 3.75 -7.86 -19.94
CA VAL A 111 3.02 -6.64 -19.52
C VAL A 111 3.90 -5.40 -19.50
N ASN A 112 5.21 -5.56 -19.34
CA ASN A 112 6.10 -4.42 -19.16
C ASN A 112 6.06 -3.47 -20.36
N GLY A 113 5.94 -2.17 -20.09
CA GLY A 113 5.87 -1.13 -21.12
C GLY A 113 4.55 -1.05 -21.91
N LYS A 114 3.55 -1.88 -21.60
CA LYS A 114 2.25 -1.85 -22.27
C LYS A 114 1.28 -0.88 -21.59
N LEU A 115 0.35 -0.36 -22.40
CA LEU A 115 -0.79 0.38 -21.87
C LEU A 115 -1.75 -0.61 -21.21
N GLY A 116 -2.24 -0.25 -20.02
CA GLY A 116 -3.19 -1.08 -19.28
C GLY A 116 -4.32 -0.26 -18.67
N ILE A 117 -5.44 -0.92 -18.40
CA ILE A 117 -6.51 -0.45 -17.52
C ILE A 117 -6.63 -1.47 -16.39
N VAL A 118 -6.75 -0.99 -15.16
CA VAL A 118 -7.03 -1.81 -13.97
C VAL A 118 -8.34 -1.31 -13.38
N ASP A 119 -9.31 -2.21 -13.29
CA ASP A 119 -10.59 -1.96 -12.66
C ASP A 119 -10.59 -2.59 -11.25
N GLY A 120 -10.45 -1.74 -10.24
CA GLY A 120 -10.44 -2.17 -8.84
C GLY A 120 -11.80 -2.63 -8.32
N TYR A 121 -12.90 -2.34 -9.01
CA TYR A 121 -14.25 -2.74 -8.62
C TYR A 121 -14.58 -4.15 -9.11
N THR A 122 -14.28 -4.44 -10.37
CA THR A 122 -14.54 -5.76 -10.97
C THR A 122 -13.37 -6.73 -10.81
N GLY A 123 -12.17 -6.21 -10.54
CA GLY A 123 -10.93 -6.98 -10.53
C GLY A 123 -10.38 -7.27 -11.94
N GLU A 124 -10.90 -6.62 -12.98
CA GLU A 124 -10.49 -6.85 -14.36
C GLU A 124 -9.24 -6.03 -14.74
N ILE A 125 -8.44 -6.62 -15.63
CA ILE A 125 -7.22 -6.01 -16.14
C ILE A 125 -7.23 -6.12 -17.66
N PHE A 126 -7.14 -4.99 -18.35
CA PHE A 126 -7.12 -4.92 -19.80
C PHE A 126 -5.75 -4.48 -20.28
N LEU A 127 -5.09 -5.34 -21.06
CA LEU A 127 -3.81 -5.04 -21.71
C LEU A 127 -4.06 -4.54 -23.13
N GLU A 128 -3.33 -3.50 -23.53
CA GLU A 128 -3.43 -2.86 -24.85
C GLU A 128 -4.89 -2.58 -25.26
N PRO A 129 -5.68 -1.91 -24.40
CA PRO A 129 -7.09 -1.68 -24.67
C PRO A 129 -7.25 -0.83 -25.93
N ASN A 130 -8.30 -1.12 -26.69
CA ASN A 130 -8.62 -0.33 -27.87
C ASN A 130 -9.04 1.10 -27.47
N ARG A 131 -9.03 2.02 -28.44
CA ARG A 131 -9.35 3.44 -28.20
C ARG A 131 -10.78 3.70 -27.73
N GLN A 132 -11.71 2.76 -27.94
CA GLN A 132 -13.09 2.90 -27.49
C GLN A 132 -13.15 2.61 -25.98
N LEU A 133 -12.65 1.45 -25.56
CA LEU A 133 -12.58 1.05 -24.16
C LEU A 133 -11.80 2.05 -23.30
N LEU A 134 -10.67 2.54 -23.82
CA LEU A 134 -9.88 3.57 -23.13
C LEU A 134 -10.66 4.88 -22.93
N ARG A 135 -11.53 5.27 -23.87
CA ARG A 135 -12.36 6.47 -23.73
C ARG A 135 -13.46 6.28 -22.71
N GLU A 136 -14.09 5.10 -22.69
CA GLU A 136 -15.13 4.74 -21.73
C GLU A 136 -14.57 4.79 -20.30
N TYR A 137 -13.47 4.11 -20.02
CA TYR A 137 -12.84 4.13 -18.70
C TYR A 137 -12.34 5.53 -18.28
N ARG A 138 -11.83 6.34 -19.22
CA ARG A 138 -11.48 7.74 -18.91
C ARG A 138 -12.70 8.58 -18.53
N SER A 139 -13.85 8.32 -19.16
CA SER A 139 -15.10 9.00 -18.81
C SER A 139 -15.53 8.61 -17.39
N LEU A 140 -15.46 7.32 -17.04
CA LEU A 140 -15.78 6.83 -15.70
C LEU A 140 -14.90 7.48 -14.64
N VAL A 141 -13.58 7.54 -14.86
CA VAL A 141 -12.64 8.20 -13.95
C VAL A 141 -12.95 9.70 -13.80
N SER A 142 -13.36 10.37 -14.88
CA SER A 142 -13.75 11.79 -14.84
C SER A 142 -15.02 12.00 -14.02
N GLU A 143 -16.04 11.18 -14.25
CA GLU A 143 -17.32 11.23 -13.52
C GLU A 143 -17.11 10.96 -12.02
N GLU A 144 -16.30 9.95 -11.69
CA GLU A 144 -15.92 9.67 -10.31
C GLU A 144 -15.17 10.85 -9.67
N SER A 145 -14.24 11.47 -10.40
CA SER A 145 -13.51 12.64 -9.92
C SER A 145 -14.42 13.85 -9.69
N GLU A 146 -15.41 14.07 -10.57
CA GLU A 146 -16.41 15.12 -10.41
C GLU A 146 -17.33 14.88 -9.21
N LEU A 147 -17.79 13.63 -9.03
CA LEU A 147 -18.59 13.23 -7.87
C LEU A 147 -17.78 13.40 -6.58
N PHE A 148 -16.52 12.96 -6.57
CA PHE A 148 -15.62 13.12 -5.45
C PHE A 148 -15.38 14.60 -5.12
N ALA A 149 -15.20 15.45 -6.14
CA ALA A 149 -15.07 16.90 -5.95
C ALA A 149 -16.37 17.53 -5.42
N MET A 150 -17.54 17.03 -5.81
CA MET A 150 -18.82 17.49 -5.28
C MET A 150 -18.98 17.11 -3.80
N VAL A 151 -18.72 15.84 -3.45
CA VAL A 151 -18.74 15.37 -2.06
C VAL A 151 -17.74 16.13 -1.19
N ASN A 152 -16.54 16.43 -1.72
CA ASN A 152 -15.53 17.19 -0.98
C ASN A 152 -15.94 18.63 -0.67
N LYS A 153 -16.87 19.24 -1.44
CA LYS A 153 -17.41 20.57 -1.08
C LYS A 153 -18.30 20.50 0.16
N ASP A 154 -18.96 19.37 0.35
CA ASP A 154 -19.91 19.15 1.43
C ASP A 154 -19.24 18.53 2.67
N LEU A 155 -17.95 18.19 2.61
CA LEU A 155 -17.18 17.67 3.76
C LEU A 155 -17.26 18.56 4.99
N ALA A 156 -17.36 19.89 4.83
CA ALA A 156 -17.44 20.83 5.94
C ALA A 156 -18.86 20.98 6.52
N LEU A 157 -19.88 20.38 5.89
CA LEU A 157 -21.24 20.43 6.40
C LEU A 157 -21.39 19.50 7.61
N PRO A 158 -22.20 19.90 8.61
CA PRO A 158 -22.47 19.04 9.75
C PRO A 158 -23.24 17.80 9.30
N ALA A 159 -22.86 16.63 9.83
CA ALA A 159 -23.51 15.36 9.54
C ALA A 159 -24.85 15.25 10.29
N VAL A 160 -25.90 15.77 9.65
CA VAL A 160 -27.26 15.85 10.22
C VAL A 160 -28.26 15.18 9.29
N THR A 161 -29.11 14.31 9.85
CA THR A 161 -30.18 13.63 9.12
C THR A 161 -31.33 14.59 8.76
N LEU A 162 -32.24 14.19 7.86
CA LEU A 162 -33.40 15.00 7.46
C LEU A 162 -34.36 15.30 8.62
N ASP A 163 -34.36 14.47 9.67
CA ASP A 163 -35.10 14.64 10.92
C ASP A 163 -34.25 15.26 12.05
N ASN A 164 -33.13 15.89 11.69
CA ASN A 164 -32.30 16.71 12.56
C ASN A 164 -31.57 15.96 13.69
N GLN A 165 -31.17 14.70 13.45
CA GLN A 165 -30.29 13.95 14.34
C GLN A 165 -28.84 14.15 13.91
N HIS A 166 -27.97 14.49 14.85
CA HIS A 166 -26.53 14.60 14.63
C HIS A 166 -25.88 13.22 14.69
N ILE A 167 -24.99 12.92 13.75
CA ILE A 167 -24.21 11.68 13.70
C ILE A 167 -22.74 12.06 13.70
N GLU A 168 -21.93 11.42 14.54
CA GLU A 168 -20.48 11.61 14.51
C GLU A 168 -19.89 10.85 13.31
N VAL A 169 -19.22 11.56 12.41
CA VAL A 169 -18.47 11.00 11.29
C VAL A 169 -16.99 10.98 11.65
N MET A 170 -16.53 9.79 12.00
CA MET A 170 -15.17 9.58 12.51
C MET A 170 -14.29 8.89 11.46
N LEU A 171 -13.04 9.33 11.32
CA LEU A 171 -12.07 8.74 10.40
C LEU A 171 -11.57 7.38 10.91
N ASN A 172 -11.49 6.41 10.00
CA ASN A 172 -10.72 5.18 10.20
C ASN A 172 -9.34 5.38 9.57
N ALA A 173 -8.37 5.76 10.40
CA ALA A 173 -7.06 6.19 10.02
C ALA A 173 -6.05 5.03 10.02
N GLY A 174 -5.25 4.96 8.96
CA GLY A 174 -4.05 4.13 8.86
C GLY A 174 -2.82 4.99 8.56
N LEU A 175 -2.03 4.62 7.54
CA LEU A 175 -0.98 5.47 6.94
C LEU A 175 -1.46 6.85 6.49
N SER A 176 -2.74 6.94 6.13
CA SER A 176 -3.37 8.11 5.52
C SER A 176 -3.69 9.23 6.52
N ALA A 177 -3.52 9.00 7.82
CA ALA A 177 -3.83 9.97 8.87
C ALA A 177 -3.04 11.28 8.71
N ASP A 178 -1.82 11.20 8.16
CA ASP A 178 -0.94 12.35 7.96
C ASP A 178 -1.07 13.03 6.58
N SER A 179 -1.76 12.42 5.61
CA SER A 179 -1.56 12.78 4.18
C SER A 179 -2.73 13.50 3.50
N ASN A 180 -3.84 13.80 4.19
CA ASN A 180 -4.95 14.51 3.54
C ASN A 180 -5.62 15.56 4.44
N SER A 181 -5.03 16.76 4.50
CA SER A 181 -5.51 17.91 5.27
C SER A 181 -6.97 18.30 4.99
N ALA A 182 -7.46 18.06 3.77
CA ALA A 182 -8.86 18.31 3.41
C ALA A 182 -9.85 17.40 4.19
N ILE A 183 -9.49 16.12 4.38
CA ILE A 183 -10.33 15.16 5.12
C ILE A 183 -10.33 15.51 6.61
N ASN A 184 -9.20 15.96 7.16
CA ASN A 184 -9.06 16.33 8.57
C ASN A 184 -10.00 17.48 8.97
N THR A 185 -10.46 18.28 8.02
CA THR A 185 -11.34 19.44 8.28
C THR A 185 -12.83 19.05 8.28
N GLY A 186 -13.20 17.90 7.71
CA GLY A 186 -14.59 17.48 7.50
C GLY A 186 -15.04 16.27 8.32
N VAL A 187 -14.26 15.87 9.31
CA VAL A 187 -14.57 14.74 10.21
C VAL A 187 -14.60 15.23 11.65
N ASP A 188 -15.37 14.55 12.51
CA ASP A 188 -15.49 14.88 13.94
C ASP A 188 -14.29 14.38 14.78
N GLY A 189 -13.42 13.58 14.15
CA GLY A 189 -12.17 13.09 14.71
C GLY A 189 -11.73 11.77 14.08
N VAL A 190 -10.89 11.03 14.80
CA VAL A 190 -10.41 9.70 14.41
C VAL A 190 -11.05 8.65 15.31
N GLY A 191 -11.91 7.82 14.73
CA GLY A 191 -12.66 6.77 15.44
C GLY A 191 -11.90 5.45 15.56
N LEU A 192 -10.89 5.26 14.71
CA LEU A 192 -9.96 4.14 14.78
C LEU A 192 -8.63 4.54 14.14
N TYR A 193 -7.56 4.62 14.92
CA TYR A 193 -6.19 4.74 14.44
C TYR A 193 -5.51 3.37 14.55
N ARG A 194 -5.10 2.82 13.40
CA ARG A 194 -4.46 1.51 13.28
C ARG A 194 -2.95 1.61 13.44
N THR A 195 -2.43 1.24 14.62
CA THR A 195 -1.00 1.33 14.92
C THR A 195 -0.16 0.30 14.17
N GLU A 196 -0.75 -0.83 13.77
CA GLU A 196 -0.08 -1.97 13.14
C GLU A 196 0.62 -1.56 11.83
N ILE A 197 0.09 -0.56 11.14
CA ILE A 197 0.63 -0.11 9.87
C ILE A 197 2.05 0.44 10.01
N ALA A 198 2.38 1.14 11.11
CA ALA A 198 3.74 1.61 11.35
C ALA A 198 4.73 0.44 11.53
N PHE A 199 4.26 -0.66 12.13
CA PHE A 199 5.05 -1.88 12.34
C PHE A 199 5.25 -2.66 11.03
N LEU A 200 4.29 -2.58 10.10
CA LEU A 200 4.35 -3.28 8.81
C LEU A 200 5.27 -2.60 7.78
N LEU A 201 5.47 -1.29 7.90
CA LEU A 201 6.29 -0.52 6.95
C LEU A 201 7.78 -0.56 7.26
N GLN A 202 8.14 -0.86 8.51
CA GLN A 202 9.52 -0.85 8.96
C GLN A 202 10.09 -2.27 8.94
N HIS A 203 11.38 -2.39 8.65
CA HIS A 203 12.11 -3.66 8.77
C HIS A 203 12.47 -4.02 10.23
N HIS A 204 11.96 -3.25 11.19
CA HIS A 204 12.12 -3.44 12.62
C HIS A 204 10.84 -3.02 13.35
N PHE A 205 10.73 -3.43 14.61
CA PHE A 205 9.71 -2.87 15.49
C PHE A 205 10.02 -1.39 15.77
N PRO A 206 9.05 -0.47 15.60
CA PRO A 206 9.23 0.92 15.94
C PRO A 206 9.50 1.07 17.44
N SER A 207 10.54 1.82 17.77
CA SER A 207 10.90 2.18 19.14
C SER A 207 9.82 3.02 19.81
N GLU A 208 9.89 3.12 21.14
CA GLU A 208 8.99 3.99 21.92
C GLU A 208 9.06 5.44 21.43
N ASP A 209 10.26 5.95 21.16
CA ASP A 209 10.45 7.33 20.67
C ASP A 209 9.81 7.54 19.29
N GLU A 210 9.95 6.58 18.37
CA GLU A 210 9.31 6.65 17.04
C GLU A 210 7.79 6.62 17.14
N GLN A 211 7.25 5.74 17.99
CA GLN A 211 5.82 5.67 18.28
C GLN A 211 5.34 6.97 18.92
N TYR A 212 6.06 7.51 19.90
CA TYR A 212 5.76 8.79 20.53
C TYR A 212 5.66 9.92 19.51
N HIS A 213 6.64 10.02 18.60
CA HIS A 213 6.63 11.06 17.57
C HIS A 213 5.46 10.91 16.61
N GLN A 214 5.13 9.70 16.17
CA GLN A 214 3.97 9.43 15.31
C GLN A 214 2.66 9.76 16.03
N TYR A 215 2.46 9.27 17.25
CA TYR A 215 1.24 9.50 18.01
C TYR A 215 1.06 10.98 18.38
N ARG A 216 2.15 11.68 18.66
CA ARG A 216 2.13 13.12 18.89
C ARG A 216 1.76 13.89 17.62
N ALA A 217 2.25 13.50 16.45
CA ALA A 217 1.92 14.14 15.19
C ALA A 217 0.40 14.05 14.92
N ILE A 218 -0.19 12.86 15.04
CA ILE A 218 -1.63 12.69 14.82
C ILE A 218 -2.47 13.45 15.85
N LEU A 219 -2.11 13.42 17.14
CA LEU A 219 -2.83 14.17 18.16
C LEU A 219 -2.76 15.69 17.95
N ASN A 220 -1.64 16.21 17.44
CA ASN A 220 -1.52 17.63 17.11
C ASN A 220 -2.39 18.00 15.91
N SER A 221 -2.47 17.14 14.89
CA SER A 221 -3.32 17.35 13.70
C SER A 221 -4.81 17.38 14.06
N TYR A 222 -5.21 16.70 15.13
CA TYR A 222 -6.58 16.59 15.63
C TYR A 222 -6.75 17.24 17.02
N SER A 223 -6.09 18.38 17.26
CA SER A 223 -5.96 19.00 18.59
C SER A 223 -7.26 19.29 19.35
N SER A 224 -8.37 19.51 18.64
CA SER A 224 -9.70 19.77 19.23
C SER A 224 -10.67 18.60 19.08
N GLN A 225 -10.22 17.45 18.56
CA GLN A 225 -11.05 16.33 18.16
C GLN A 225 -10.63 15.04 18.86
N ARG A 226 -11.54 14.07 18.93
CA ARG A 226 -11.26 12.78 19.56
C ARG A 226 -10.39 11.92 18.65
N VAL A 227 -9.38 11.27 19.21
CA VAL A 227 -8.57 10.26 18.52
C VAL A 227 -8.62 8.95 19.32
N VAL A 228 -9.16 7.90 18.71
CA VAL A 228 -9.24 6.56 19.30
C VAL A 228 -8.14 5.69 18.70
N MET A 229 -7.09 5.43 19.47
CA MET A 229 -6.00 4.56 19.07
C MET A 229 -6.29 3.12 19.49
N ARG A 230 -6.10 2.18 18.56
CA ARG A 230 -6.10 0.76 18.86
C ARG A 230 -4.67 0.33 19.11
N THR A 231 -4.43 -0.42 20.18
CA THR A 231 -3.12 -1.06 20.41
C THR A 231 -2.84 -2.09 19.31
N LEU A 232 -1.57 -2.48 19.15
CA LEU A 232 -1.16 -3.51 18.19
C LEU A 232 -2.07 -4.76 18.26
N ASP A 233 -2.75 -5.06 17.15
CA ASP A 233 -3.62 -6.22 16.90
C ASP A 233 -2.93 -7.18 15.91
#